data_AF-A0A811S614-F1
#
_entry.id   AF-A0A811S614-F1
#
_cell.length_a   1.000
_cell.length_b   1.000
_cell.length_c   1.000
_cell.angle_alpha   90.00
_cell.angle_beta   90.00
_cell.angle_gamma   90.00
#
_symmetry.space_group_name_H-M   'P 1'
#
loop_
_entity.id
_entity.type
_entity.pdbx_description
1 polymer ?
#
loop_
_entity_poly.entity_id
_entity_poly.type
_entity_poly.pdbx_seq_one_letter_code
_entity_poly.pdbx_strand_id
1 'polypeptide(L)'
;MHFYKRDANFFGGHGIVGAQVPLGCGIAFAQRYRKEGTVTFDLYGDGAANQGQLFEALNMAGLWKLPVVLVCENNHYGMGMAEWRASKSPAYYKRGDYVPGLKVDGMDVLAVKQACKFAKEHVLENGPIILEMDTYRYHGHSMSDPGSTYRTRDEIAGIRQERDPIERVRKLILAHDFATAQELKVLFRLLRVQISSDFFYTQESPMPDPSELFKNVYVNDCGLESFGVDRKVVRTVLP
;
A
#
# COMPACT_ATOMS: atom_id res chain seq x y z
N MET A 1 2.79 10.89 -0.12
CA MET A 1 2.08 9.96 -1.03
C MET A 1 3.05 9.34 -2.03
N HIS A 2 3.90 10.11 -2.72
CA HIS A 2 4.68 9.62 -3.87
C HIS A 2 6.13 9.28 -3.51
N PHE A 3 6.37 8.07 -3.00
CA PHE A 3 7.71 7.52 -2.82
C PHE A 3 7.92 6.32 -3.74
N TYR A 4 9.13 6.17 -4.27
CA TYR A 4 9.52 5.08 -5.15
C TYR A 4 10.88 4.56 -4.71
N LYS A 5 11.13 3.25 -4.86
CA LYS A 5 12.45 2.68 -4.56
C LYS A 5 12.75 1.55 -5.55
N ARG A 6 13.48 1.89 -6.62
CA ARG A 6 13.80 0.99 -7.73
C ARG A 6 14.48 -0.29 -7.26
N ASP A 7 15.54 -0.18 -6.45
CA ASP A 7 16.33 -1.34 -6.02
C ASP A 7 15.54 -2.27 -5.09
N ALA A 8 14.45 -1.79 -4.50
CA ALA A 8 13.53 -2.58 -3.69
C ALA A 8 12.30 -3.06 -4.48
N ASN A 9 12.22 -2.80 -5.79
CA ASN A 9 11.05 -3.05 -6.63
C ASN A 9 9.75 -2.46 -6.04
N PHE A 10 9.85 -1.24 -5.48
CA PHE A 10 8.72 -0.49 -4.93
C PHE A 10 8.29 0.62 -5.89
N PHE A 11 7.11 0.46 -6.48
CA PHE A 11 6.65 1.23 -7.63
C PHE A 11 5.74 2.41 -7.30
N GLY A 12 5.54 2.73 -6.02
CA GLY A 12 4.87 3.99 -5.68
C GLY A 12 4.05 3.96 -4.41
N GLY A 13 3.71 5.18 -3.97
CA GLY A 13 2.39 5.47 -3.46
C GLY A 13 1.63 6.33 -4.46
N HIS A 14 0.52 5.80 -4.96
CA HIS A 14 -0.29 6.42 -6.01
C HIS A 14 -1.42 7.23 -5.37
N GLY A 15 -1.61 8.47 -5.86
CA GLY A 15 -2.59 9.40 -5.28
C GLY A 15 -4.00 9.27 -5.86
N ILE A 16 -4.16 8.56 -6.97
CA ILE A 16 -5.44 8.37 -7.64
C ILE A 16 -6.00 7.00 -7.27
N VAL A 17 -7.17 6.99 -6.62
CA VAL A 17 -7.80 5.79 -6.07
C VAL A 17 -8.04 4.75 -7.16
N GLY A 18 -7.41 3.58 -7.02
CA GLY A 18 -7.55 2.43 -7.92
C GLY A 18 -6.65 2.47 -9.16
N ALA A 19 -6.00 3.60 -9.47
CA ALA A 19 -5.14 3.74 -10.64
C ALA A 19 -3.89 2.85 -10.58
N GLN A 20 -3.47 2.44 -9.39
CA GLN A 20 -2.36 1.51 -9.21
C GLN A 20 -2.70 0.08 -9.66
N VAL A 21 -3.98 -0.31 -9.69
CA VAL A 21 -4.36 -1.70 -9.94
C VAL A 21 -4.05 -2.15 -11.37
N PRO A 22 -4.40 -1.38 -12.42
CA PRO A 22 -3.93 -1.69 -13.77
C PRO A 22 -2.40 -1.64 -13.91
N LEU A 23 -1.72 -0.75 -13.16
CA LEU A 23 -0.25 -0.65 -13.17
C LEU A 23 0.40 -1.91 -12.59
N GLY A 24 -0.07 -2.40 -11.44
CA GLY A 24 0.42 -3.62 -10.82
C GLY A 24 0.20 -4.85 -11.71
N CYS A 25 -0.97 -4.95 -12.35
CA CYS A 25 -1.22 -5.98 -13.37
C CYS A 25 -0.26 -5.86 -14.57
N GLY A 26 0.06 -4.64 -15.02
CA GLY A 26 1.05 -4.40 -16.07
C GLY A 26 2.48 -4.81 -15.67
N ILE A 27 2.87 -4.59 -14.41
CA ILE A 27 4.15 -5.06 -13.88
C ILE A 27 4.18 -6.59 -13.87
N ALA A 28 3.11 -7.24 -13.41
CA ALA A 28 3.00 -8.70 -13.43
C ALA A 28 3.03 -9.28 -14.85
N PHE A 29 2.42 -8.59 -15.82
CA PHE A 29 2.54 -8.93 -17.24
C PHE A 29 3.99 -8.88 -17.69
N ALA A 30 4.73 -7.82 -17.37
CA ALA A 30 6.15 -7.71 -17.73
C ALA A 30 7.00 -8.83 -17.09
N GLN A 31 6.77 -9.15 -15.81
CA GLN A 31 7.44 -10.26 -15.10
C GLN A 31 7.19 -11.61 -15.78
N ARG A 32 5.93 -11.88 -16.16
CA ARG A 32 5.54 -13.10 -16.89
C ARG A 32 6.18 -13.14 -18.28
N TYR A 33 6.13 -12.03 -19.01
CA TYR A 33 6.70 -11.91 -20.35
C TYR A 33 8.21 -12.19 -20.35
N ARG A 34 8.92 -11.69 -19.34
CA ARG A 34 10.36 -11.88 -19.15
C ARG A 34 10.75 -13.16 -18.42
N LYS A 35 9.77 -13.97 -18.00
CA LYS A 35 9.97 -15.25 -17.27
C LYS A 35 10.80 -15.08 -15.99
N GLU A 36 10.55 -14.01 -15.23
CA GLU A 36 11.33 -13.67 -14.04
C GLU A 36 11.07 -14.59 -12.84
N GLY A 37 9.96 -15.34 -12.82
CA GLY A 37 9.57 -16.17 -11.67
C GLY A 37 9.24 -15.35 -10.41
N THR A 38 8.98 -14.06 -10.59
CA THR A 38 8.62 -13.10 -9.54
C THR A 38 7.11 -12.86 -9.53
N VAL A 39 6.63 -12.26 -8.43
CA VAL A 39 5.20 -11.99 -8.19
C VAL A 39 5.06 -10.52 -7.83
N THR A 40 4.01 -9.89 -8.34
CA THR A 40 3.63 -8.52 -7.96
C THR A 40 2.56 -8.56 -6.87
N PHE A 41 2.78 -7.85 -5.76
CA PHE A 41 1.76 -7.53 -4.78
C PHE A 41 1.19 -6.15 -5.09
N ASP A 42 -0.09 -6.08 -5.37
CA ASP A 42 -0.78 -4.87 -5.83
C ASP A 42 -1.90 -4.51 -4.84
N LEU A 43 -1.69 -3.42 -4.10
CA LEU A 43 -2.46 -3.07 -2.91
C LEU A 43 -3.49 -1.98 -3.21
N TYR A 44 -4.69 -2.12 -2.64
CA TYR A 44 -5.74 -1.11 -2.69
C TYR A 44 -6.61 -1.16 -1.43
N GLY A 45 -7.30 -0.06 -1.10
CA GLY A 45 -8.20 -0.01 0.07
C GLY A 45 -9.63 -0.47 -0.24
N ASP A 46 -10.42 -0.69 0.81
CA ASP A 46 -11.85 -1.07 0.73
C ASP A 46 -12.71 -0.09 -0.11
N GLY A 47 -12.41 1.21 -0.06
CA GLY A 47 -13.06 2.20 -0.92
C GLY A 47 -12.64 2.12 -2.40
N ALA A 48 -11.38 1.73 -2.66
CA ALA A 48 -10.86 1.53 -4.02
C ALA A 48 -11.43 0.27 -4.68
N ALA A 49 -11.91 -0.69 -3.88
CA ALA A 49 -12.48 -1.95 -4.36
C ALA A 49 -13.76 -1.81 -5.22
N ASN A 50 -14.30 -0.59 -5.35
CA ASN A 50 -15.45 -0.27 -6.20
C ASN A 50 -15.05 0.47 -7.50
N GLN A 51 -13.77 0.67 -7.77
CA GLN A 51 -13.29 1.29 -9.01
C GLN A 51 -13.46 0.34 -10.20
N GLY A 52 -14.05 0.81 -11.30
CA GLY A 52 -14.29 -0.02 -12.50
C GLY A 52 -13.02 -0.65 -13.07
N GLN A 53 -11.93 0.13 -13.12
CA GLN A 53 -10.63 -0.32 -13.64
C GLN A 53 -10.03 -1.51 -12.86
N LEU A 54 -10.44 -1.74 -11.61
CA LEU A 54 -10.04 -2.94 -10.86
C LEU A 54 -10.60 -4.19 -11.53
N PHE A 55 -11.89 -4.18 -11.91
CA PHE A 55 -12.55 -5.31 -12.55
C PHE A 55 -12.03 -5.55 -13.97
N GLU A 56 -11.71 -4.49 -14.70
CA GLU A 56 -11.07 -4.58 -16.02
C GLU A 56 -9.68 -5.22 -15.92
N ALA A 57 -8.85 -4.74 -14.98
CA ALA A 57 -7.51 -5.27 -14.74
C ALA A 57 -7.55 -6.73 -14.27
N LEU A 58 -8.48 -7.07 -13.37
CA LEU A 58 -8.70 -8.42 -12.89
C LEU A 58 -9.08 -9.39 -14.01
N ASN A 59 -9.96 -8.97 -14.93
CA ASN A 59 -10.34 -9.78 -16.09
C ASN A 59 -9.13 -10.12 -16.96
N MET A 60 -8.29 -9.13 -17.27
CA MET A 60 -7.05 -9.36 -18.02
C MET A 60 -6.05 -10.23 -17.23
N ALA A 61 -5.92 -10.00 -15.93
CA ALA A 61 -5.04 -10.77 -15.07
C ALA A 61 -5.43 -12.26 -15.04
N GLY A 62 -6.73 -12.55 -14.92
CA GLY A 62 -7.26 -13.91 -14.95
C GLY A 62 -7.06 -14.56 -16.32
N LEU A 63 -7.44 -13.86 -17.40
CA LEU A 63 -7.31 -14.34 -18.77
C LEU A 63 -5.87 -14.72 -19.13
N TRP A 64 -4.90 -13.91 -18.72
CA TRP A 64 -3.48 -14.14 -19.02
C TRP A 64 -2.74 -14.89 -17.92
N LYS A 65 -3.44 -15.32 -16.85
CA LYS A 65 -2.88 -15.99 -15.67
C LYS A 65 -1.70 -15.21 -15.07
N LEU A 66 -1.82 -13.90 -14.91
CA LEU A 66 -0.71 -13.06 -14.45
C LEU A 66 -0.28 -13.40 -13.01
N PRO A 67 1.03 -13.34 -12.69
CA PRO A 67 1.56 -13.59 -11.36
C PRO A 67 1.35 -12.37 -10.44
N VAL A 68 0.08 -12.02 -10.18
CA VAL A 68 -0.30 -10.87 -9.35
C VAL A 68 -1.16 -11.30 -8.16
N VAL A 69 -0.79 -10.82 -6.98
CA VAL A 69 -1.59 -10.92 -5.76
C VAL A 69 -2.24 -9.56 -5.54
N LEU A 70 -3.55 -9.50 -5.69
CA LEU A 70 -4.35 -8.31 -5.46
C LEU A 70 -4.73 -8.24 -3.98
N VAL A 71 -4.30 -7.21 -3.27
CA VAL A 71 -4.47 -7.10 -1.81
C VAL A 71 -5.42 -5.95 -1.48
N CYS A 72 -6.61 -6.28 -0.99
CA CYS A 72 -7.53 -5.33 -0.41
C CYS A 72 -7.16 -5.10 1.06
N GLU A 73 -6.58 -3.96 1.41
CA GLU A 73 -6.40 -3.52 2.79
C GLU A 73 -7.72 -2.96 3.32
N ASN A 74 -8.56 -3.85 3.84
CA ASN A 74 -9.86 -3.49 4.37
C ASN A 74 -9.72 -2.93 5.79
N ASN A 75 -9.80 -1.61 5.91
CA ASN A 75 -9.82 -0.92 7.20
C ASN A 75 -11.25 -0.48 7.59
N HIS A 76 -12.27 -1.00 6.91
CA HIS A 76 -13.70 -0.77 7.06
C HIS A 76 -14.22 0.61 6.64
N TYR A 77 -13.34 1.56 6.25
CA TYR A 77 -13.72 2.94 5.95
C TYR A 77 -12.93 3.56 4.78
N GLY A 78 -13.61 3.72 3.63
CA GLY A 78 -13.17 4.54 2.51
C GLY A 78 -13.35 6.03 2.82
N MET A 79 -12.28 6.70 3.25
CA MET A 79 -12.31 8.07 3.79
C MET A 79 -13.28 8.18 4.98
N GLY A 80 -14.51 8.62 4.76
CA GLY A 80 -15.57 8.68 5.80
C GLY A 80 -16.76 7.76 5.52
N MET A 81 -16.69 6.93 4.49
CA MET A 81 -17.76 6.01 4.10
C MET A 81 -17.45 4.61 4.61
N ALA A 82 -18.32 4.07 5.46
CA ALA A 82 -18.20 2.71 5.96
C ALA A 82 -18.47 1.69 4.84
N GLU A 83 -17.81 0.52 4.90
CA GLU A 83 -17.88 -0.51 3.84
C GLU A 83 -19.32 -0.94 3.50
N TRP A 84 -20.22 -1.07 4.47
CA TRP A 84 -21.63 -1.44 4.25
C TRP A 84 -22.47 -0.33 3.62
N ARG A 85 -21.97 0.91 3.60
CA ARG A 85 -22.60 2.03 2.87
C ARG A 85 -22.01 2.23 1.48
N ALA A 86 -20.77 1.79 1.26
CA ALA A 86 -20.06 1.95 -0.01
C ALA A 86 -20.22 0.75 -0.95
N SER A 87 -20.35 -0.45 -0.40
CA SER A 87 -20.30 -1.72 -1.14
C SER A 87 -21.54 -2.56 -0.88
N LYS A 88 -22.21 -3.01 -1.93
CA LYS A 88 -23.34 -3.95 -1.80
C LYS A 88 -22.91 -5.29 -1.17
N SER A 89 -21.69 -5.72 -1.47
CA SER A 89 -21.04 -6.89 -0.85
C SER A 89 -19.71 -6.46 -0.25
N PRO A 90 -19.58 -6.40 1.10
CA PRO A 90 -18.33 -6.11 1.80
C PRO A 90 -17.43 -7.35 1.96
N ALA A 91 -17.73 -8.46 1.27
CA ALA A 91 -16.81 -9.60 1.15
C ALA A 91 -15.84 -9.34 -0.01
N TYR A 92 -14.83 -8.48 0.22
CA TYR A 92 -13.91 -8.00 -0.81
C TYR A 92 -13.10 -9.13 -1.46
N TYR A 93 -12.71 -10.16 -0.69
CA TYR A 93 -12.05 -11.35 -1.24
C TYR A 93 -12.88 -12.12 -2.30
N LYS A 94 -14.21 -11.93 -2.34
CA LYS A 94 -15.10 -12.55 -3.33
C LYS A 94 -15.38 -11.67 -4.54
N ARG A 95 -14.90 -10.42 -4.56
CA ARG A 95 -15.15 -9.48 -5.67
C ARG A 95 -14.41 -9.87 -6.94
N GLY A 96 -13.54 -10.87 -6.85
CA GLY A 96 -12.84 -11.48 -7.97
C GLY A 96 -13.73 -12.27 -8.93
N ASP A 97 -14.95 -12.63 -8.50
CA ASP A 97 -15.85 -13.55 -9.21
C ASP A 97 -15.15 -14.89 -9.53
N TYR A 98 -14.59 -15.03 -10.73
CA TYR A 98 -13.82 -16.20 -11.16
C TYR A 98 -12.37 -16.22 -10.65
N VAL A 99 -11.83 -15.09 -10.16
CA VAL A 99 -10.52 -15.04 -9.51
C VAL A 99 -10.67 -15.44 -8.04
N PRO A 100 -9.93 -16.46 -7.56
CA PRO A 100 -10.05 -16.92 -6.18
C PRO A 100 -9.64 -15.83 -5.20
N GLY A 101 -10.15 -15.90 -3.97
CA GLY A 101 -9.70 -15.03 -2.91
C GLY A 101 -9.79 -15.61 -1.52
N LEU A 102 -8.99 -15.06 -0.64
CA LEU A 102 -8.83 -15.46 0.76
C LEU A 102 -8.97 -14.23 1.66
N LYS A 103 -9.81 -14.34 2.70
CA LYS A 103 -9.84 -13.36 3.78
C LYS A 103 -8.79 -13.73 4.84
N VAL A 104 -8.02 -12.74 5.28
CA VAL A 104 -6.89 -12.88 6.19
C VAL A 104 -7.06 -11.90 7.34
N ASP A 105 -6.76 -12.32 8.55
CA ASP A 105 -6.63 -11.38 9.67
C ASP A 105 -5.38 -10.51 9.46
N GLY A 106 -5.59 -9.28 9.01
CA GLY A 106 -4.54 -8.29 8.75
C GLY A 106 -3.90 -7.74 10.02
N MET A 107 -4.42 -8.10 11.20
CA MET A 107 -3.87 -7.74 12.51
C MET A 107 -3.01 -8.86 13.12
N ASP A 108 -2.90 -10.01 12.44
CA ASP A 108 -2.00 -11.11 12.80
C ASP A 108 -0.86 -11.25 11.78
N VAL A 109 0.35 -10.83 12.17
CA VAL A 109 1.55 -10.89 11.31
C VAL A 109 1.89 -12.31 10.82
N LEU A 110 1.58 -13.34 11.60
CA LEU A 110 1.82 -14.73 11.22
C LEU A 110 0.80 -15.19 10.19
N ALA A 111 -0.47 -14.81 10.36
CA ALA A 111 -1.51 -15.07 9.37
C ALA A 111 -1.20 -14.37 8.03
N VAL A 112 -0.83 -13.09 8.07
CA VAL A 112 -0.39 -12.32 6.90
C VAL A 112 0.80 -12.99 6.22
N LYS A 113 1.83 -13.37 6.99
CA LYS A 113 3.01 -14.06 6.43
C LYS A 113 2.64 -15.36 5.71
N GLN A 114 1.79 -16.19 6.32
CA GLN A 114 1.38 -17.46 5.70
C GLN A 114 0.50 -17.24 4.47
N ALA A 115 -0.44 -16.30 4.53
CA ALA A 115 -1.29 -15.95 3.39
C ALA A 115 -0.47 -15.42 2.21
N CYS A 116 0.49 -14.53 2.45
CA CYS A 116 1.39 -14.02 1.41
C CYS A 116 2.27 -15.13 0.82
N LYS A 117 2.76 -16.07 1.64
CA LYS A 117 3.51 -17.23 1.15
C LYS A 117 2.64 -18.12 0.25
N PHE A 118 1.45 -18.50 0.73
CA PHE A 118 0.49 -19.28 -0.04
C PHE A 118 0.10 -18.60 -1.34
N ALA A 119 -0.22 -17.31 -1.30
CA ALA A 119 -0.60 -16.54 -2.47
C ALA A 119 0.53 -16.49 -3.50
N LYS A 120 1.78 -16.27 -3.06
CA LYS A 120 2.95 -16.29 -3.94
C LYS A 120 3.11 -17.63 -4.66
N GLU A 121 3.00 -18.74 -3.93
CA GLU A 121 3.08 -20.10 -4.50
C GLU A 121 1.93 -20.34 -5.49
N HIS A 122 0.70 -19.97 -5.11
CA HIS A 122 -0.48 -20.12 -5.95
C HIS A 122 -0.36 -19.36 -7.28
N VAL A 123 0.02 -18.07 -7.25
CA VAL A 123 -0.03 -17.22 -8.46
C VAL A 123 1.03 -17.55 -9.49
N LEU A 124 2.14 -18.15 -9.08
CA LEU A 124 3.16 -18.63 -10.00
C LEU A 124 2.67 -19.81 -10.85
N GLU A 125 1.71 -20.59 -10.35
CA GLU A 125 1.18 -21.78 -11.02
C GLU A 125 -0.20 -21.54 -11.67
N ASN A 126 -1.09 -20.81 -10.98
CA ASN A 126 -2.52 -20.81 -11.28
C ASN A 126 -3.05 -19.48 -11.86
N GLY A 127 -2.28 -18.39 -11.75
CA GLY A 127 -2.76 -17.03 -12.07
C GLY A 127 -3.20 -16.25 -10.83
N PRO A 128 -3.90 -15.11 -10.99
CA PRO A 128 -4.06 -14.14 -9.91
C PRO A 128 -4.88 -14.67 -8.72
N ILE A 129 -4.70 -14.05 -7.56
CA ILE A 129 -5.51 -14.28 -6.34
C ILE A 129 -5.77 -12.95 -5.62
N ILE A 130 -6.91 -12.86 -4.95
CA ILE A 130 -7.25 -11.72 -4.08
C ILE A 130 -7.00 -12.09 -2.61
N LEU A 131 -6.30 -11.22 -1.87
CA LEU A 131 -6.24 -11.26 -0.41
C LEU A 131 -7.02 -10.08 0.17
N GLU A 132 -8.02 -10.34 1.00
CA GLU A 132 -8.62 -9.30 1.84
C GLU A 132 -7.93 -9.31 3.20
N MET A 133 -7.15 -8.28 3.49
CA MET A 133 -6.53 -8.05 4.79
C MET A 133 -7.50 -7.28 5.67
N ASP A 134 -8.13 -7.97 6.62
CA ASP A 134 -9.00 -7.37 7.65
C ASP A 134 -8.12 -6.66 8.68
N THR A 135 -8.00 -5.35 8.56
CA THR A 135 -7.10 -4.52 9.36
C THR A 135 -7.83 -3.28 9.88
N TYR A 136 -7.11 -2.37 10.53
CA TYR A 136 -7.72 -1.15 11.06
C TYR A 136 -6.75 0.02 11.07
N ARG A 137 -7.24 1.21 10.67
CA ARG A 137 -6.49 2.46 10.80
C ARG A 137 -6.90 3.20 12.07
N TYR A 138 -5.94 3.44 12.96
CA TYR A 138 -6.23 4.13 14.22
C TYR A 138 -6.42 5.64 14.08
N HIS A 139 -5.76 6.26 13.10
CA HIS A 139 -5.93 7.68 12.79
C HIS A 139 -7.07 7.86 11.78
N GLY A 140 -7.57 9.10 11.65
CA GLY A 140 -8.46 9.49 10.56
C GLY A 140 -7.84 9.30 9.17
N HIS A 141 -8.57 9.63 8.11
CA HIS A 141 -8.16 9.30 6.75
C HIS A 141 -6.84 9.97 6.35
N SER A 142 -6.64 11.19 6.84
CA SER A 142 -5.44 11.99 6.68
C SER A 142 -5.29 12.93 7.88
N MET A 143 -4.25 13.77 7.89
CA MET A 143 -4.05 14.76 8.95
C MET A 143 -5.21 15.76 9.08
N SER A 144 -5.96 16.02 8.00
CA SER A 144 -7.11 16.94 8.01
C SER A 144 -8.41 16.28 8.42
N ASP A 145 -8.45 14.95 8.53
CA ASP A 145 -9.63 14.21 8.95
C ASP A 145 -9.42 13.68 10.38
N PRO A 146 -10.17 14.18 11.38
CA PRO A 146 -10.05 13.70 12.76
C PRO A 146 -10.60 12.27 12.93
N GLY A 147 -11.42 11.78 11.99
CA GLY A 147 -11.97 10.43 12.00
C GLY A 147 -13.05 10.16 13.05
N SER A 148 -13.57 11.19 13.74
CA SER A 148 -14.59 11.06 14.79
C SER A 148 -16.03 11.30 14.32
N THR A 149 -16.23 11.66 13.06
CA THR A 149 -17.56 12.00 12.50
C THR A 149 -18.32 10.80 11.96
N TYR A 150 -17.64 9.66 11.75
CA TYR A 150 -18.22 8.48 11.10
C TYR A 150 -17.90 7.16 11.83
N ARG A 151 -17.24 7.23 13.00
CA ARG A 151 -16.93 6.11 13.90
C ARG A 151 -16.66 6.62 15.31
N THR A 152 -16.81 5.76 16.31
CA THR A 152 -16.70 6.15 17.72
C THR A 152 -15.27 6.02 18.23
N ARG A 153 -14.95 6.76 19.30
CA ARG A 153 -13.68 6.57 20.02
C ARG A 153 -13.59 5.19 20.66
N ASP A 154 -14.72 4.65 21.10
CA ASP A 154 -14.81 3.33 21.74
C ASP A 154 -14.49 2.21 20.75
N GLU A 155 -14.94 2.31 19.49
CA GLU A 155 -14.56 1.38 18.42
C GLU A 155 -13.03 1.35 18.22
N ILE A 156 -12.42 2.54 18.06
CA ILE A 156 -10.98 2.67 17.85
C ILE A 156 -10.20 2.13 19.05
N ALA A 157 -10.63 2.46 20.27
CA ALA A 157 -10.01 2.03 21.51
C ALA A 157 -10.13 0.51 21.70
N GLY A 158 -11.31 -0.06 21.45
CA GLY A 158 -11.58 -1.50 21.53
C GLY A 158 -10.71 -2.28 20.55
N ILE A 159 -10.69 -1.89 19.28
CA ILE A 159 -9.83 -2.55 18.27
C ILE A 159 -8.36 -2.46 18.64
N ARG A 160 -7.88 -1.30 19.10
CA ARG A 160 -6.49 -1.14 19.56
C ARG A 160 -6.18 -2.02 20.77
N GLN A 161 -7.10 -2.12 21.73
CA GLN A 161 -6.88 -2.93 22.94
C GLN A 161 -6.85 -4.42 22.63
N GLU A 162 -7.72 -4.88 21.72
CA GLU A 162 -7.93 -6.31 21.46
C GLU A 162 -7.06 -6.85 20.33
N ARG A 163 -6.83 -6.07 19.27
CA ARG A 163 -6.25 -6.55 18.02
C ARG A 163 -4.90 -5.91 17.66
N ASP A 164 -4.31 -5.04 18.49
CA ASP A 164 -3.05 -4.37 18.08
C ASP A 164 -1.95 -5.37 17.67
N PRO A 165 -1.42 -5.28 16.43
CA PRO A 165 -0.52 -6.29 15.88
C PRO A 165 0.83 -6.30 16.59
N ILE A 166 1.30 -5.15 17.10
CA ILE A 166 2.57 -5.05 17.81
C ILE A 166 2.42 -5.68 19.20
N GLU A 167 1.31 -5.37 19.90
CA GLU A 167 1.03 -5.95 21.21
C GLU A 167 0.80 -7.46 21.14
N ARG A 168 0.14 -7.95 20.08
CA ARG A 168 0.00 -9.40 19.82
C ARG A 168 1.36 -10.07 19.70
N VAL A 169 2.27 -9.53 18.88
CA VAL A 169 3.64 -10.06 18.72
C VAL A 169 4.43 -9.98 20.03
N ARG A 170 4.32 -8.87 20.76
CA ARG A 170 4.97 -8.71 22.08
C ARG A 170 4.55 -9.81 23.05
N LYS A 171 3.25 -10.11 23.14
CA LYS A 171 2.70 -11.18 23.98
C LYS A 171 3.24 -12.55 23.56
N LEU A 172 3.29 -12.84 22.25
CA LEU A 172 3.83 -14.11 21.74
C LEU A 172 5.32 -14.27 22.07
N ILE A 173 6.12 -13.22 21.90
CA ILE A 173 7.56 -13.25 22.24
C ILE A 173 7.77 -13.57 23.72
N LEU A 174 7.00 -12.93 24.61
CA LEU A 174 7.10 -13.15 26.05
C LEU A 174 6.57 -14.51 26.48
N ALA A 175 5.46 -14.97 25.89
CA ALA A 175 4.85 -16.26 26.22
C ALA A 175 5.72 -17.47 25.79
N HIS A 176 6.62 -17.27 24.83
CA HIS A 176 7.53 -18.29 24.31
C HIS A 176 9.00 -18.03 24.68
N ASP A 177 9.26 -17.11 25.63
CA ASP A 177 10.60 -16.78 26.13
C ASP A 177 11.63 -16.43 25.02
N PHE A 178 11.18 -15.89 23.89
CA PHE A 178 12.08 -15.47 22.80
C PHE A 178 12.85 -14.19 23.14
N ALA A 179 12.32 -13.38 24.06
CA ALA A 179 13.00 -12.25 24.66
C ALA A 179 12.32 -11.90 25.99
N THR A 180 13.06 -11.27 26.89
CA THR A 180 12.54 -10.72 28.14
C THR A 180 11.87 -9.36 27.93
N ALA A 181 11.01 -8.96 28.88
CA ALA A 181 10.40 -7.63 28.86
C ALA A 181 11.44 -6.50 28.89
N GLN A 182 12.58 -6.73 29.56
CA GLN A 182 13.66 -5.74 29.64
C GLN A 182 14.40 -5.60 28.30
N GLU A 183 14.69 -6.70 27.60
CA GLU A 183 15.30 -6.66 26.27
C GLU A 183 14.41 -5.94 25.26
N LEU A 184 13.09 -6.21 25.27
CA LEU A 184 12.14 -5.49 24.42
C LEU A 184 12.12 -3.99 24.75
N LYS A 185 12.14 -3.61 26.03
CA LYS A 185 12.21 -2.21 26.45
C LYS A 185 13.50 -1.53 25.97
N VAL A 186 14.63 -2.23 25.97
CA VAL A 186 15.90 -1.72 25.42
C VAL A 186 15.79 -1.55 23.91
N LEU A 187 15.27 -2.54 23.18
CA LEU A 187 15.04 -2.47 21.74
C LEU A 187 14.17 -1.27 21.35
N PHE A 188 13.03 -1.07 22.01
CA PHE A 188 12.16 0.08 21.76
C PHE A 188 12.86 1.42 22.03
N ARG A 189 13.75 1.48 23.01
CA ARG A 189 14.55 2.69 23.26
C ARG A 189 15.53 2.96 22.12
N LEU A 190 16.21 1.94 21.63
CA LEU A 190 17.14 2.06 20.49
C LEU A 190 16.41 2.52 19.23
N LEU A 191 15.25 1.93 18.93
CA LEU A 191 14.42 2.35 17.79
C LEU A 191 13.95 3.81 17.92
N ARG A 192 13.59 4.27 19.13
CA ARG A 192 13.25 5.68 19.36
C ARG A 192 14.43 6.61 19.10
N VAL A 193 15.64 6.24 19.52
CA VAL A 193 16.85 7.02 19.24
C VAL A 193 17.09 7.12 17.74
N GLN A 194 16.95 6.01 17.01
CA GLN A 194 17.08 6.00 15.55
C GLN A 194 16.04 6.90 14.87
N ILE A 195 14.75 6.75 15.21
CA ILE A 195 13.68 7.58 14.64
C ILE A 195 13.91 9.07 14.94
N SER A 196 14.38 9.42 16.15
CA SER A 196 14.72 10.81 16.49
C SER A 196 15.88 11.32 15.65
N SER A 197 16.91 10.50 15.42
CA SER A 197 18.04 10.87 14.55
C SER A 197 17.58 11.12 13.11
N ASP A 198 16.76 10.22 12.56
CA ASP A 198 16.21 10.36 11.21
C ASP A 198 15.35 11.62 11.10
N PHE A 199 14.55 11.93 12.14
CA PHE A 199 13.76 13.15 12.21
C PHE A 199 14.62 14.41 12.15
N PHE A 200 15.67 14.52 12.97
CA PHE A 200 16.57 15.68 12.94
C PHE A 200 17.26 15.81 11.59
N TYR A 201 17.75 14.71 11.03
CA TYR A 201 18.33 14.70 9.69
C TYR A 201 17.35 15.25 8.64
N THR A 202 16.07 14.82 8.68
CA THR A 202 15.06 15.32 7.73
C THR A 202 14.70 16.80 7.95
N GLN A 203 14.74 17.31 9.18
CA GLN A 203 14.47 18.73 9.45
C GLN A 203 15.62 19.64 9.03
N GLU A 204 16.87 19.18 9.21
CA GLU A 204 18.07 19.93 8.87
C GLU A 204 18.44 19.82 7.39
N SER A 205 17.83 18.89 6.65
CA SER A 205 18.03 18.74 5.22
C SER A 205 17.61 20.02 4.47
N PRO A 206 18.47 20.57 3.60
CA PRO A 206 18.14 21.77 2.86
C PRO A 206 16.99 21.51 1.88
N MET A 207 16.22 22.55 1.59
CA MET A 207 15.27 22.53 0.47
C MET A 207 16.03 22.31 -0.85
N PRO A 208 15.42 21.65 -1.85
CA PRO A 208 16.01 21.53 -3.17
C PRO A 208 16.33 22.90 -3.78
N ASP A 209 17.42 22.98 -4.53
CA ASP A 209 17.80 24.22 -5.22
C ASP A 209 16.74 24.58 -6.29
N PRO A 210 16.26 25.84 -6.36
CA PRO A 210 15.27 26.26 -7.35
C PRO A 210 15.65 25.96 -8.81
N SER A 211 16.94 25.85 -9.13
CA SER A 211 17.43 25.45 -10.45
C SER A 211 17.04 24.02 -10.84
N GLU A 212 16.64 23.18 -9.88
CA GLU A 212 16.21 21.80 -10.13
C GLU A 212 14.74 21.66 -10.52
N LEU A 213 13.97 22.75 -10.47
CA LEU A 213 12.52 22.76 -10.67
C LEU A 213 12.06 22.04 -11.95
N PHE A 214 12.85 22.14 -13.02
CA PHE A 214 12.52 21.58 -14.34
C PHE A 214 13.27 20.28 -14.67
N LYS A 215 14.06 19.75 -13.73
CA LYS A 215 14.70 18.43 -13.90
C LYS A 215 13.67 17.31 -13.81
N ASN A 216 13.94 16.20 -14.48
CA ASN A 216 13.13 14.97 -14.45
C ASN A 216 11.68 15.10 -14.98
N VAL A 217 11.41 16.09 -15.84
CA VAL A 217 10.15 16.17 -16.60
C VAL A 217 10.14 15.09 -17.69
N TYR A 218 11.26 14.92 -18.38
CA TYR A 218 11.54 13.82 -19.29
C TYR A 218 12.79 13.06 -18.85
N VAL A 219 12.89 11.79 -19.26
CA VAL A 219 14.06 10.96 -18.97
C VAL A 219 15.23 11.31 -19.90
N ASN A 220 14.93 11.63 -21.15
CA ASN A 220 15.91 12.01 -22.16
C ASN A 220 15.73 13.49 -22.51
N ASP A 221 16.84 14.16 -22.80
CA ASP A 221 16.84 15.53 -23.29
C ASP A 221 16.06 15.62 -24.60
N CYS A 222 15.06 16.50 -24.58
CA CYS A 222 14.18 16.74 -25.71
C CYS A 222 14.26 18.18 -26.22
N GLY A 223 15.08 19.04 -25.58
CA GLY A 223 15.24 20.45 -25.95
C GLY A 223 13.92 21.23 -25.99
N LEU A 224 12.92 20.83 -25.21
CA LEU A 224 11.56 21.36 -25.33
C LEU A 224 11.43 22.69 -24.58
N GLU A 225 11.06 23.75 -25.30
CA GLU A 225 10.80 25.05 -24.70
C GLU A 225 9.51 25.02 -23.87
N SER A 226 9.64 25.33 -22.58
CA SER A 226 8.50 25.53 -21.67
C SER A 226 8.17 27.01 -21.60
N PHE A 227 6.91 27.36 -21.86
CA PHE A 227 6.44 28.74 -21.90
C PHE A 227 5.62 29.10 -20.66
N GLY A 228 5.55 30.41 -20.36
CA GLY A 228 4.57 30.94 -19.40
C GLY A 228 3.12 30.73 -19.85
N VAL A 229 2.17 30.98 -18.95
CA VAL A 229 0.72 30.82 -19.20
C VAL A 229 0.24 31.59 -20.43
N ASP A 230 0.87 32.74 -20.74
CA ASP A 230 0.57 33.59 -21.89
C ASP A 230 1.24 33.13 -23.20
N ARG A 231 2.11 32.12 -23.15
CA ARG A 231 2.92 31.59 -24.25
C ARG A 231 3.82 32.60 -24.96
N LYS A 232 4.09 33.77 -24.36
CA LYS A 232 4.91 34.83 -24.98
C LYS A 232 6.38 34.76 -24.63
N VAL A 233 6.71 34.12 -23.51
CA VAL A 233 8.08 34.06 -22.97
C VAL A 233 8.45 32.61 -22.69
N VAL A 234 9.57 32.16 -23.26
CA VAL A 234 10.22 30.90 -22.88
C VAL A 234 10.74 31.05 -21.46
N ARG A 235 10.25 30.20 -20.55
CA ARG A 235 10.61 30.20 -19.13
C ARG A 235 11.81 29.31 -18.85
N THR A 236 11.93 28.22 -19.59
CA THR A 236 13.09 27.32 -19.56
C THR A 236 13.12 26.50 -20.84
N VAL A 237 14.28 25.96 -21.17
CA VAL A 237 14.37 24.81 -22.07
C VAL A 237 14.44 23.59 -21.16
N LEU A 238 13.53 22.65 -21.34
CA LEU A 238 13.56 21.40 -20.61
C LEU A 238 14.82 20.63 -21.06
N PRO A 239 15.64 20.17 -20.10
CA PRO A 239 16.81 19.36 -20.39
C PRO A 239 16.44 17.93 -20.77
#